data_AF-A0A383A6D6-F1
#
_entry.id   AF-A0A383A6D6-F1
#
_cell.length_a   1.000
_cell.length_b   1.000
_cell.length_c   1.000
_cell.angle_alpha   90.00
_cell.angle_beta   90.00
_cell.angle_gamma   90.00
#
_symmetry.space_group_name_H-M   'P 1'
#
loop_
_entity.id
_entity.type
_entity.pdbx_description
1 polymer ?
#
loop_
_entity_poly.entity_id
_entity_poly.type
_entity_poly.pdbx_seq_one_letter_code
_entity_poly.pdbx_strand_id
1 'polypeptide(L)' 'MKKLITFLILAYLSFTINSSATTQEKKIENKNILKIGVLLPLSGQFQDIGESFLKAIQLALYDISDENIKIYPKDSK' A
#
# COMPACT_ATOMS: atom_id res chain seq x y z
N MET A 1 -37.52 37.95 -14.83
CA MET A 1 -37.09 36.78 -15.62
C MET A 1 -35.57 36.70 -15.76
N LYS A 2 -34.92 37.61 -16.50
CA LYS A 2 -33.46 37.57 -16.74
C LYS A 2 -32.61 37.58 -15.46
N LYS A 3 -32.92 38.47 -14.51
CA LYS A 3 -32.22 38.57 -13.21
C LYS A 3 -32.32 37.30 -12.36
N LEU A 4 -33.44 36.59 -12.45
CA LEU A 4 -33.69 35.36 -11.70
C LEU A 4 -32.88 34.19 -12.29
N ILE A 5 -32.78 34.14 -13.62
CA ILE A 5 -31.91 33.19 -14.33
C ILE A 5 -30.43 33.44 -13.97
N THR A 6 -29.98 34.69 -13.94
CA THR A 6 -28.60 35.03 -13.55
C THR A 6 -28.29 34.60 -12.11
N PHE A 7 -29.25 34.74 -11.20
CA PHE A 7 -29.11 34.33 -9.80
C PHE A 7 -29.00 32.80 -9.67
N LEU A 8 -29.80 32.04 -10.42
CA LEU A 8 -29.73 30.56 -10.44
C LEU A 8 -28.39 30.05 -10.99
N ILE A 9 -27.86 30.69 -12.04
CA ILE A 9 -26.54 30.34 -12.59
C ILE A 9 -25.44 30.61 -11.56
N LEU A 10 -25.52 31.74 -10.85
CA LEU A 10 -24.52 32.11 -9.85
C LEU A 10 -24.58 31.19 -8.62
N ALA A 11 -25.78 30.79 -8.19
CA ALA A 11 -25.97 29.82 -7.12
C ALA A 11 -25.44 28.43 -7.51
N TYR A 12 -25.70 27.97 -8.73
CA TYR A 12 -25.18 26.71 -9.25
C TYR A 12 -23.64 26.70 -9.32
N LEU A 13 -23.04 27.79 -9.81
CA LEU A 13 -21.58 27.92 -9.87
C LEU A 13 -20.95 27.98 -8.48
N SER A 14 -21.60 28.66 -7.53
CA SER A 14 -21.14 28.70 -6.13
C SER A 14 -21.24 27.32 -5.47
N PHE A 15 -22.30 26.56 -5.78
CA PHE A 15 -22.48 25.19 -5.28
C PHE A 15 -21.44 24.23 -5.84
N THR A 16 -21.11 24.30 -7.13
CA THR A 16 -20.08 23.44 -7.75
C THR A 16 -18.68 23.74 -7.24
N ILE A 17 -18.34 25.02 -7.00
CA ILE A 17 -17.04 25.41 -6.42
C ILE A 17 -16.93 24.90 -4.97
N ASN A 18 -17.96 25.06 -4.14
CA ASN A 18 -17.94 24.59 -2.75
C ASN A 18 -18.03 23.06 -2.61
N SER A 19 -18.62 22.37 -3.58
CA SER A 19 -18.68 20.90 -3.60
C SER A 19 -17.39 20.24 -4.09
N SER A 20 -16.45 20.99 -4.66
CA SER A 20 -15.18 20.46 -5.18
C SER A 20 -14.14 20.16 -4.08
N ALA A 21 -14.44 20.48 -2.83
CA ALA A 21 -13.59 20.18 -1.67
C ALA A 21 -13.88 18.83 -1.01
N THR A 22 -14.60 17.92 -1.68
CA THR A 22 -14.42 16.48 -1.42
C THR A 22 -13.20 16.02 -2.22
N THR A 23 -12.05 16.62 -1.95
CA THR A 23 -10.79 15.91 -2.15
C THR A 23 -11.03 14.60 -1.44
N GLN A 24 -11.12 13.53 -2.22
CA GLN A 24 -11.05 12.20 -1.69
C GLN A 24 -9.84 12.26 -0.76
N GLU A 25 -10.09 12.23 0.54
CA GLU A 25 -9.29 11.37 1.39
C GLU A 25 -9.50 9.95 0.81
N LYS A 26 -8.94 9.70 -0.38
CA LYS A 26 -7.91 8.70 -0.46
C LYS A 26 -6.95 9.11 0.64
N LYS A 27 -7.26 8.70 1.88
CA LYS A 27 -6.51 7.63 2.51
C LYS A 27 -5.88 6.81 1.40
N ILE A 28 -4.82 7.37 0.85
CA ILE A 28 -3.63 6.65 0.54
C ILE A 28 -3.29 6.09 1.92
N GLU A 29 -3.94 4.98 2.27
CA GLU A 29 -3.35 3.96 3.09
C GLU A 29 -2.17 3.43 2.26
N ASN A 30 -1.18 4.30 1.99
CA ASN A 30 0.20 3.89 1.95
C ASN A 30 0.49 3.50 3.40
N LYS A 31 -0.07 2.35 3.81
CA LYS A 31 0.63 1.51 4.74
C LYS A 31 2.00 1.37 4.12
N ASN A 32 2.98 2.06 4.69
CA ASN A 32 4.35 2.05 4.21
C ASN A 32 4.84 0.62 4.41
N ILE A 33 4.61 -0.24 3.42
CA ILE A 33 5.00 -1.64 3.47
C ILE A 33 6.53 -1.66 3.45
N LEU A 34 7.13 -2.16 4.53
CA LEU A 34 8.55 -2.43 4.60
C LEU A 34 8.86 -3.66 3.74
N LYS A 35 9.57 -3.45 2.64
CA LYS A 35 9.99 -4.50 1.71
C LYS A 35 11.42 -4.92 2.02
N ILE A 36 11.63 -6.17 2.40
CA ILE A 36 12.94 -6.73 2.75
C ILE A 36 13.33 -7.76 1.70
N GLY A 37 14.41 -7.52 0.96
CA GLY A 37 15.00 -8.53 0.07
C GLY A 37 15.88 -9.49 0.87
N VAL A 38 15.73 -10.80 0.66
CA VAL A 38 16.53 -11.82 1.36
C VAL A 38 17.14 -12.76 0.34
N LEU A 39 18.47 -12.87 0.31
CA LEU A 39 19.17 -13.85 -0.53
C LEU A 39 19.44 -15.11 0.30
N LEU A 40 18.96 -16.26 -0.18
CA LEU A 40 19.12 -17.56 0.47
C LEU A 40 19.50 -18.62 -0.56
N PRO A 41 20.30 -19.64 -0.19
CA PRO A 41 20.54 -20.78 -1.06
C PRO A 41 19.30 -21.68 -1.07
N LEU A 42 18.34 -21.40 -1.95
CA LEU A 42 17.10 -22.16 -2.09
C LEU A 42 17.24 -23.30 -3.11
N SER A 43 18.43 -23.47 -3.68
CA SER A 43 18.77 -24.61 -4.52
C SER A 43 20.26 -24.97 -4.44
N GLY A 44 20.60 -26.16 -4.92
CA GLY A 44 21.98 -26.66 -4.91
C GLY A 44 22.37 -27.31 -3.57
N GLN A 45 23.66 -27.40 -3.29
CA GLN A 45 24.19 -28.18 -2.16
C GLN A 45 23.69 -27.72 -0.78
N PHE A 46 23.35 -26.43 -0.65
CA PHE A 46 22.96 -25.83 0.63
C PHE A 46 21.46 -25.51 0.73
N GLN A 47 20.64 -26.13 -0.13
CA GLN A 47 19.19 -25.91 -0.17
C GLN A 47 18.54 -26.15 1.19
N ASP A 48 18.88 -27.23 1.88
CA ASP A 48 18.28 -27.59 3.17
C ASP A 48 18.47 -26.50 4.24
N ILE A 49 19.64 -25.84 4.20
CA ILE A 49 19.96 -24.73 5.09
C ILE A 49 19.16 -23.48 4.69
N GLY A 50 19.08 -23.16 3.39
CA GLY A 50 18.28 -22.04 2.91
C GLY A 50 16.79 -22.19 3.20
N GLU A 51 16.23 -23.39 3.07
CA GLU A 51 14.86 -23.70 3.47
C GLU A 51 14.65 -23.56 4.98
N SER A 52 15.62 -23.98 5.78
CA SER A 52 15.58 -23.83 7.24
C SER A 52 15.58 -22.35 7.64
N PHE A 53 16.41 -21.52 7.00
CA PHE A 53 16.39 -20.07 7.19
C PHE A 53 15.06 -19.44 6.77
N LEU A 54 14.51 -19.84 5.61
CA LEU A 54 13.23 -19.32 5.14
C LEU A 54 12.10 -19.60 6.14
N LYS A 55 12.06 -20.82 6.70
CA LYS A 55 11.09 -21.21 7.75
C LYS A 55 11.30 -20.40 9.04
N ALA A 56 12.54 -20.19 9.46
CA ALA A 56 12.84 -19.37 10.65
C ALA A 56 12.37 -17.91 10.46
N ILE A 57 12.58 -17.33 9.27
CA ILE A 57 12.10 -15.98 8.97
C ILE A 57 10.56 -15.95 8.95
N GLN A 58 9.89 -16.96 8.40
CA GLN A 58 8.43 -17.05 8.42
C GLN A 58 7.87 -17.11 9.85
N LEU A 59 8.50 -17.88 10.74
CA LEU A 59 8.14 -17.92 12.16
C LEU A 59 8.35 -16.55 12.82
N ALA A 60 9.47 -15.88 12.56
CA ALA A 60 9.71 -14.54 13.08
C ALA A 60 8.67 -13.52 12.58
N LEU A 61 8.26 -13.57 11.31
CA LEU A 61 7.21 -12.71 10.77
C LEU A 61 5.85 -12.98 11.43
N TYR A 62 5.55 -14.26 11.70
CA TYR A 62 4.35 -14.65 12.44
C TYR A 62 4.36 -14.08 13.85
N ASP A 63 5.48 -14.22 14.58
CA ASP A 63 5.62 -13.69 15.95
C ASP A 63 5.56 -12.16 16.00
N ILE A 64 6.13 -11.47 15.01
CA ILE A 64 6.05 -10.01 14.90
C ILE A 64 4.61 -9.54 14.62
N SER A 65 3.79 -10.35 13.92
CA SER A 65 2.38 -10.08 13.65
C SER A 65 2.10 -8.71 12.98
N ASP A 66 3.07 -8.19 12.21
CA ASP A 66 2.94 -6.94 11.45
C ASP A 66 2.74 -7.20 9.95
N GLU A 67 1.52 -6.95 9.47
CA GLU A 67 1.13 -7.09 8.07
C GLU A 67 1.82 -6.12 7.10
N ASN A 68 2.51 -5.10 7.62
CA ASN A 68 3.26 -4.13 6.83
C ASN A 68 4.66 -4.61 6.46
N ILE A 69 5.14 -5.70 7.05
CA ILE A 69 6.47 -6.24 6.76
C ILE A 69 6.32 -7.37 5.73
N LYS A 70 6.95 -7.19 4.56
CA LYS A 70 6.97 -8.21 3.50
C LYS A 70 8.40 -8.57 3.13
N ILE A 71 8.70 -9.86 3.18
CA ILE A 71 9.98 -10.41 2.70
C ILE A 71 9.85 -10.85 1.25
N TYR A 72 10.93 -10.68 0.49
CA TYR A 72 11.07 -11.11 -0.89
C TYR A 72 12.32 -11.99 -0.98
N PRO A 73 12.19 -13.31 -0.71
CA PRO A 73 13.31 -14.23 -0.81
C PRO A 73 13.69 -14.44 -2.28
N LYS A 74 14.99 -14.52 -2.54
CA LYS A 74 15.56 -14.83 -3.85
C LYS A 74 16.63 -15.90 -3.67
N ASP A 75 16.61 -16.89 -4.54
CA ASP A 75 17.65 -17.90 -4.59
C ASP A 75 19.01 -17.25 -4.94
N SER A 76 20.06 -17.61 -4.21
CA SER A 76 21.42 -17.10 -4.40
C SER A 76 22.23 -17.84 -5.47
N LYS A 77 21.61 -18.82 -6.14
CA LYS A 77 22.24 -19.66 -7.16
C LYS A 77 22.32 -18.99 -8.53
#